data_AF-A0A972DQ61-F1
#
_entry.id   AF-A0A972DQ61-F1
#
_cell.length_a   1.000
_cell.length_b   1.000
_cell.length_c   1.000
_cell.angle_alpha   90.00
_cell.angle_beta   90.00
_cell.angle_gamma   90.00
#
_symmetry.space_group_name_H-M   'P 1'
#
loop_
_entity.id
_entity.type
_entity.pdbx_description
1 polymer ?
#
loop_
_entity_poly.entity_id
_entity_poly.type
_entity_poly.pdbx_seq_one_letter_code
_entity_poly.pdbx_strand_id
1 'polypeptide(L)'
;MIPRKPIPRRDFFRSASAAVAATVGSTAWGREKTPPGYLAGHEMLYAEDPRAAALKWFAGARFGLSMHYGLYSLLGRGEWVMYDEKIPVAEYARLQQEFTAAKFDADFVTDLALEAQARYLNLTARHHDGFCLFDTKTSQFSSAESPARRDLVGELAAACQQKGLGLFLSYSYAANWRHPYVYPRSMGAISRPDYPQPDPNYKYKNPDDFARYIEDAHEQIRELLGNYGPVAGLHLQPIMAYYAQPDLFPIHETYAMVRRLQPQALISFKQGATGTEDFAVPDLSGDWLAERVRKARFRPKSVTLATLSWEANKTKHNEVCDSIQPPVQDSRQGGQPSHDTRDELLGRLAAAAGRNCNLLLTTDPLADGSIHPAAAATLREVGKQIRANGWPRAREMTNVESQMPNE
;
A
#
# COMPACT_ATOMS: atom_id res chain seq x y z
N MET A 1 14.69 -19.97 75.72
CA MET A 1 13.70 -20.73 74.92
C MET A 1 13.74 -20.22 73.49
N ILE A 2 13.67 -21.13 72.54
CA ILE A 2 13.94 -21.02 71.09
C ILE A 2 13.34 -19.75 70.42
N PRO A 3 14.13 -18.95 69.68
CA PRO A 3 13.60 -17.88 68.82
C PRO A 3 13.11 -18.44 67.48
N ARG A 4 11.91 -18.00 67.06
CA ARG A 4 11.29 -18.34 65.77
C ARG A 4 12.05 -17.67 64.62
N LYS A 5 12.42 -18.45 63.59
CA LYS A 5 12.97 -17.93 62.32
C LYS A 5 11.89 -17.19 61.51
N PRO A 6 12.24 -16.10 60.80
CA PRO A 6 11.34 -15.43 59.85
C PRO A 6 11.32 -16.14 58.49
N ILE A 7 10.13 -16.22 57.89
CA ILE A 7 9.86 -16.69 56.52
C ILE A 7 10.11 -15.51 55.56
N PRO A 8 10.84 -15.69 54.45
CA PRO A 8 11.16 -14.60 53.53
C PRO A 8 9.96 -14.16 52.68
N ARG A 9 9.88 -12.83 52.52
CA ARG A 9 8.93 -12.08 51.68
C ARG A 9 9.15 -12.35 50.19
N ARG A 10 8.08 -12.72 49.48
CA ARG A 10 7.89 -12.36 48.07
C ARG A 10 6.40 -12.24 47.77
N ASP A 11 5.81 -11.17 48.28
CA ASP A 11 4.60 -10.59 47.70
C ASP A 11 5.01 -9.84 46.43
N PHE A 12 4.25 -9.99 45.33
CA PHE A 12 3.38 -8.92 44.84
C PHE A 12 2.68 -9.33 43.52
N PHE A 13 1.34 -9.29 43.58
CA PHE A 13 0.30 -9.33 42.53
C PHE A 13 0.08 -10.58 41.67
N ARG A 14 -0.86 -11.42 42.15
CA ARG A 14 -1.83 -12.19 41.35
C ARG A 14 -3.25 -11.75 41.75
N SER A 15 -3.90 -10.97 40.91
CA SER A 15 -5.35 -10.70 40.83
C SER A 15 -5.53 -9.52 39.87
N ALA A 16 -6.36 -9.50 38.84
CA ALA A 16 -7.53 -10.29 38.54
C ALA A 16 -7.70 -10.38 37.01
N SER A 17 -7.89 -11.59 36.50
CA SER A 17 -8.41 -11.81 35.15
C SER A 17 -9.91 -11.60 35.19
N ALA A 18 -10.35 -10.36 34.99
CA ALA A 18 -11.72 -10.10 34.55
C ALA A 18 -11.74 -10.35 33.04
N ALA A 19 -12.17 -11.55 32.65
CA ALA A 19 -12.54 -11.86 31.29
C ALA A 19 -13.74 -10.99 30.91
N VAL A 20 -13.51 -9.87 30.22
CA VAL A 20 -14.53 -9.30 29.35
C VAL A 20 -14.53 -10.18 28.11
N ALA A 21 -15.41 -11.18 28.12
CA ALA A 21 -15.83 -11.84 26.90
C ALA A 21 -16.56 -10.78 26.07
N ALA A 22 -15.81 -10.06 25.23
CA ALA A 22 -16.39 -9.39 24.08
C ALA A 22 -16.89 -10.50 23.16
N THR A 23 -18.17 -10.83 23.27
CA THR A 23 -18.90 -11.52 22.22
C THR A 23 -18.59 -10.79 20.92
N VAL A 24 -17.80 -11.42 20.05
CA VAL A 24 -17.70 -11.05 18.64
C VAL A 24 -19.03 -11.42 18.02
N GLY A 25 -20.04 -10.59 18.31
CA GLY A 25 -21.24 -10.54 17.52
C GLY A 25 -20.83 -10.05 16.15
N SER A 26 -21.19 -10.80 15.12
CA SER A 26 -21.20 -10.36 13.74
C SER A 26 -22.07 -9.10 13.63
N THR A 27 -21.50 -7.93 13.89
CA THR A 27 -22.14 -6.67 13.55
C THR A 27 -21.95 -6.47 12.06
N ALA A 28 -22.98 -6.80 11.30
CA ALA A 28 -23.21 -6.13 10.04
C ALA A 28 -23.06 -4.63 10.31
N TRP A 29 -22.06 -3.99 9.72
CA TRP A 29 -21.83 -2.55 9.83
C TRP A 29 -23.08 -1.86 9.28
N GLY A 30 -24.01 -1.51 10.17
CA GLY A 30 -25.09 -0.59 9.84
C GLY A 30 -24.40 0.70 9.43
N ARG A 31 -24.72 1.23 8.24
CA ARG A 31 -24.12 2.45 7.68
C ARG A 31 -23.85 3.47 8.80
N GLU A 32 -22.60 3.61 9.22
CA GLU A 32 -22.21 4.67 10.13
C GLU A 32 -22.56 5.97 9.41
N LYS A 33 -23.48 6.74 10.00
CA LYS A 33 -23.86 8.05 9.44
C LYS A 33 -22.81 9.11 9.74
N THR A 34 -21.91 8.83 10.69
CA THR A 34 -20.82 9.70 11.06
C THR A 34 -19.64 9.43 10.13
N PRO A 35 -19.10 10.44 9.44
CA PRO A 35 -17.93 10.23 8.60
C PRO A 35 -16.70 9.85 9.46
N PRO A 36 -15.76 9.08 8.90
CA PRO A 36 -14.42 8.92 9.45
C PRO A 36 -13.75 10.26 9.74
N GLY A 37 -12.88 10.31 10.76
CA GLY A 37 -12.22 11.55 11.19
C GLY A 37 -11.44 12.27 10.09
N TYR A 38 -10.84 11.54 9.14
CA TYR A 38 -10.13 12.15 8.01
C TYR A 38 -11.07 12.88 7.03
N LEU A 39 -12.37 12.60 7.06
CA LEU A 39 -13.41 13.28 6.27
C LEU A 39 -14.10 14.42 7.03
N ALA A 40 -13.51 14.91 8.13
CA ALA A 40 -14.00 16.10 8.82
C ALA A 40 -14.26 17.26 7.85
N GLY A 41 -15.39 17.95 8.00
CA GLY A 41 -15.85 19.01 7.11
C GLY A 41 -16.59 18.52 5.85
N HIS A 42 -16.80 17.20 5.70
CA HIS A 42 -17.56 16.60 4.60
C HIS A 42 -18.81 15.84 5.07
N GLU A 43 -19.29 16.09 6.28
CA GLU A 43 -20.38 15.37 6.96
C GLU A 43 -21.66 15.34 6.12
N MET A 44 -22.07 16.50 5.59
CA MET A 44 -23.27 16.63 4.77
C MET A 44 -23.18 15.78 3.50
N LEU A 45 -22.05 15.88 2.79
CA LEU A 45 -21.84 15.11 1.56
C LEU A 45 -21.71 13.62 1.86
N TYR A 46 -21.10 13.25 2.99
CA TYR A 46 -20.94 11.85 3.39
C TYR A 46 -22.28 11.20 3.71
N ALA A 47 -23.19 11.93 4.37
CA ALA A 47 -24.53 11.43 4.67
C ALA A 47 -25.35 11.11 3.41
N GLU A 48 -25.11 11.85 2.32
CA GLU A 48 -25.76 11.65 1.01
C GLU A 48 -25.04 10.59 0.17
N ASP A 49 -23.72 10.74 0.01
CA ASP A 49 -22.85 9.88 -0.79
C ASP A 49 -21.44 9.81 -0.16
N PRO A 50 -21.16 8.75 0.63
CA PRO A 50 -19.85 8.53 1.24
C PRO A 50 -18.68 8.52 0.25
N ARG A 51 -18.92 8.04 -0.99
CA ARG A 51 -17.91 7.97 -2.04
C ARG A 51 -17.61 9.35 -2.60
N ALA A 52 -18.65 10.15 -2.86
CA ALA A 52 -18.47 11.53 -3.32
C ALA A 52 -17.73 12.38 -2.27
N ALA A 53 -18.03 12.18 -0.98
CA ALA A 53 -17.31 12.83 0.11
C ALA A 53 -15.82 12.47 0.11
N ALA A 54 -15.50 11.17 -0.02
CA ALA A 54 -14.13 10.70 -0.09
C ALA A 54 -13.38 11.23 -1.32
N LEU A 55 -14.01 11.26 -2.50
CA LEU A 55 -13.43 11.85 -3.72
C LEU A 55 -13.14 13.34 -3.56
N LYS A 56 -14.07 14.09 -2.95
CA LYS A 56 -13.90 15.53 -2.69
C LYS A 56 -12.77 15.79 -1.71
N TRP A 57 -12.69 15.02 -0.62
CA TRP A 57 -11.59 15.08 0.32
C TRP A 57 -10.26 14.74 -0.34
N PHE A 58 -10.21 13.66 -1.13
CA PHE A 58 -8.99 13.20 -1.80
C PHE A 58 -8.43 14.27 -2.73
N ALA A 59 -9.28 14.96 -3.50
CA ALA A 59 -8.86 16.09 -4.33
C ALA A 59 -8.29 17.29 -3.53
N GLY A 60 -8.70 17.43 -2.27
CA GLY A 60 -8.16 18.42 -1.34
C GLY A 60 -6.94 17.94 -0.55
N ALA A 61 -6.65 16.64 -0.55
CA ALA A 61 -5.62 16.02 0.29
C ALA A 61 -4.19 16.39 -0.15
N ARG A 62 -3.96 16.50 -1.47
CA ARG A 62 -2.73 16.94 -2.16
C ARG A 62 -1.49 16.07 -1.96
N PHE A 63 -1.28 15.54 -0.77
CA PHE A 63 -0.05 14.88 -0.37
C PHE A 63 -0.31 13.72 0.59
N GLY A 64 0.26 12.56 0.26
CA GLY A 64 0.32 11.39 1.12
C GLY A 64 1.73 10.80 1.18
N LEU A 65 1.98 9.97 2.19
CA LEU A 65 3.22 9.19 2.31
C LEU A 65 2.94 7.70 2.12
N SER A 66 3.80 7.02 1.38
CA SER A 66 3.74 5.58 1.17
C SER A 66 4.90 4.87 1.84
N MET A 67 4.65 3.68 2.36
CA MET A 67 5.65 2.80 2.95
C MET A 67 5.57 1.44 2.27
N HIS A 68 6.52 1.16 1.37
CA HIS A 68 6.77 -0.21 0.93
C HIS A 68 7.68 -0.89 1.95
N TYR A 69 7.06 -1.64 2.86
CA TYR A 69 7.76 -2.39 3.90
C TYR A 69 7.36 -3.88 3.87
N GLY A 70 8.28 -4.75 4.23
CA GLY A 70 8.14 -6.20 4.13
C GLY A 70 9.49 -6.90 4.22
N LEU A 71 9.54 -8.21 3.95
CA LEU A 71 10.75 -9.01 4.06
C LEU A 71 11.88 -8.54 3.13
N TYR A 72 11.54 -8.00 1.97
CA TYR A 72 12.51 -7.43 1.03
C TYR A 72 13.34 -6.27 1.62
N SER A 73 12.84 -5.59 2.66
CA SER A 73 13.60 -4.54 3.36
C SER A 73 14.85 -5.10 4.06
N LEU A 74 14.81 -6.37 4.51
CA LEU A 74 15.96 -7.05 5.11
C LEU A 74 17.10 -7.27 4.09
N LEU A 75 16.74 -7.43 2.82
CA LEU A 75 17.70 -7.68 1.75
C LEU A 75 18.29 -6.40 1.16
N GLY A 76 17.59 -5.27 1.25
CA GLY A 76 18.07 -3.97 0.78
C GLY A 76 18.33 -3.89 -0.73
N ARG A 77 17.65 -4.72 -1.54
CA ARG A 77 17.84 -4.82 -3.01
C ARG A 77 16.55 -4.69 -3.84
N GLY A 78 15.50 -4.13 -3.22
CA GLY A 78 14.21 -3.84 -3.85
C GLY A 78 13.15 -4.90 -3.58
N GLU A 79 11.88 -4.52 -3.71
CA GLU A 79 10.71 -5.35 -3.45
C GLU A 79 10.50 -6.47 -4.48
N TRP A 80 11.17 -6.38 -5.64
CA TRP A 80 11.20 -7.41 -6.68
C TRP A 80 12.35 -8.41 -6.56
N VAL A 81 13.19 -8.31 -5.53
CA VAL A 81 14.39 -9.15 -5.35
C VAL A 81 14.11 -10.65 -5.42
N MET A 82 12.99 -11.12 -4.86
CA MET A 82 12.58 -12.53 -4.95
C MET A 82 12.37 -12.99 -6.40
N TYR A 83 11.79 -12.11 -7.23
CA TYR A 83 11.50 -12.38 -8.64
C TYR A 83 12.75 -12.23 -9.51
N ASP A 84 13.48 -11.13 -9.36
CA ASP A 84 14.65 -10.80 -10.18
C ASP A 84 15.81 -11.79 -9.95
N GLU A 85 16.10 -12.10 -8.68
CA GLU A 85 17.18 -13.02 -8.29
C GLU A 85 16.72 -14.49 -8.24
N LYS A 86 15.44 -14.75 -8.58
CA LYS A 86 14.86 -16.10 -8.63
C LYS A 86 15.04 -16.86 -7.31
N ILE A 87 14.90 -16.15 -6.18
CA ILE A 87 15.08 -16.72 -4.84
C ILE A 87 13.97 -17.77 -4.60
N PRO A 88 14.31 -19.04 -4.34
CA PRO A 88 13.32 -20.09 -4.09
C PRO A 88 12.35 -19.72 -2.98
N VAL A 89 11.07 -20.11 -3.10
CA VAL A 89 10.02 -19.76 -2.12
C VAL A 89 10.42 -20.17 -0.70
N ALA A 90 10.93 -21.39 -0.53
CA ALA A 90 11.34 -21.90 0.77
C ALA A 90 12.55 -21.14 1.37
N GLU A 91 13.44 -20.61 0.53
CA GLU A 91 14.59 -19.82 0.96
C GLU A 91 14.14 -18.42 1.38
N TYR A 92 13.37 -17.73 0.52
CA TYR A 92 12.83 -16.41 0.83
C TYR A 92 11.96 -16.42 2.08
N ALA A 93 11.18 -17.48 2.28
CA ALA A 93 10.31 -17.60 3.45
C ALA A 93 11.07 -17.64 4.79
N ARG A 94 12.36 -17.99 4.80
CA ARG A 94 13.17 -17.97 6.03
C ARG A 94 13.38 -16.57 6.58
N LEU A 95 13.30 -15.53 5.74
CA LEU A 95 13.42 -14.14 6.16
C LEU A 95 12.38 -13.75 7.21
N GLN A 96 11.22 -14.42 7.27
CA GLN A 96 10.25 -14.22 8.35
C GLN A 96 10.88 -14.43 9.74
N GLN A 97 11.87 -15.31 9.88
CA GLN A 97 12.54 -15.58 11.17
C GLN A 97 13.46 -14.45 11.62
N GLU A 98 13.74 -13.47 10.75
CA GLU A 98 14.61 -12.32 11.03
C GLU A 98 13.80 -11.01 11.10
N PHE A 99 12.53 -11.02 10.70
CA PHE A 99 11.69 -9.83 10.65
C PHE A 99 11.19 -9.43 12.04
N THR A 100 11.79 -8.39 12.62
CA THR A 100 11.48 -7.90 13.97
C THR A 100 10.69 -6.58 13.99
N ALA A 101 10.82 -5.75 12.95
CA ALA A 101 10.25 -4.39 12.91
C ALA A 101 10.53 -3.58 14.19
N ALA A 102 11.71 -3.76 14.79
CA ALA A 102 12.04 -3.30 16.14
C ALA A 102 11.92 -1.78 16.36
N LYS A 103 12.00 -0.98 15.30
CA LYS A 103 11.85 0.49 15.30
C LYS A 103 10.68 0.98 14.45
N PHE A 104 9.79 0.10 14.01
CA PHE A 104 8.52 0.54 13.45
C PHE A 104 7.68 1.19 14.56
N ASP A 105 7.26 2.42 14.32
CA ASP A 105 6.50 3.24 15.26
C ASP A 105 5.42 4.00 14.48
N ALA A 106 4.17 3.55 14.63
CA ALA A 106 3.02 4.14 13.97
C ALA A 106 2.76 5.59 14.40
N ASP A 107 3.08 5.94 15.65
CA ASP A 107 2.92 7.30 16.15
C ASP A 107 3.94 8.23 15.53
N PHE A 108 5.21 7.82 15.49
CA PHE A 108 6.26 8.57 14.81
C PHE A 108 5.93 8.81 13.33
N VAL A 109 5.47 7.77 12.62
CA VAL A 109 5.13 7.87 11.19
C VAL A 109 3.98 8.86 10.97
N THR A 110 2.93 8.77 11.78
CA THR A 110 1.77 9.66 11.65
C THR A 110 2.08 11.09 12.07
N ASP A 111 2.92 11.31 13.09
CA ASP A 111 3.40 12.63 13.47
C ASP A 111 4.24 13.24 12.35
N LEU A 112 5.16 12.46 11.77
CA LEU A 112 5.96 12.90 10.63
C LEU A 112 5.09 13.28 9.42
N ALA A 113 4.02 12.52 9.16
CA ALA A 113 3.08 12.82 8.08
C ALA A 113 2.39 14.18 8.30
N LEU A 114 1.89 14.44 9.52
CA LEU A 114 1.30 15.73 9.88
C LEU A 114 2.31 16.87 9.82
N GLU A 115 3.52 16.64 10.34
CA GLU A 115 4.64 17.59 10.28
C GLU A 115 4.94 17.96 8.83
N ALA A 116 4.89 17.01 7.90
CA ALA A 116 5.10 17.19 6.46
C ALA A 116 3.90 17.78 5.72
N GLN A 117 2.76 17.97 6.40
CA GLN A 117 1.48 18.40 5.83
C GLN A 117 0.81 17.37 4.91
N ALA A 118 1.20 16.10 4.99
CA ALA A 118 0.43 15.02 4.37
C ALA A 118 -0.96 14.87 5.01
N ARG A 119 -1.89 14.25 4.30
CA ARG A 119 -3.26 13.99 4.77
C ARG A 119 -3.63 12.52 4.82
N TYR A 120 -2.79 11.67 4.24
CA TYR A 120 -3.01 10.25 4.22
C TYR A 120 -1.70 9.46 4.16
N LEU A 121 -1.78 8.22 4.61
CA LEU A 121 -0.70 7.25 4.56
C LEU A 121 -1.12 6.07 3.68
N ASN A 122 -0.16 5.43 3.04
CA ASN A 122 -0.33 4.17 2.34
C ASN A 122 0.68 3.16 2.86
N LEU A 123 0.22 2.04 3.40
CA LEU A 123 1.09 0.95 3.84
C LEU A 123 0.85 -0.30 2.99
N THR A 124 1.93 -0.97 2.60
CA THR A 124 1.84 -2.31 2.00
C THR A 124 1.27 -3.31 3.00
N ALA A 125 -0.01 -3.68 2.83
CA ALA A 125 -0.63 -4.75 3.60
C ALA A 125 -0.06 -6.11 3.19
N ARG A 126 0.12 -6.33 1.88
CA ARG A 126 0.76 -7.52 1.30
C ARG A 126 1.40 -7.18 -0.04
N HIS A 127 2.69 -7.47 -0.21
CA HIS A 127 3.38 -7.34 -1.49
C HIS A 127 3.31 -8.63 -2.32
N HIS A 128 4.01 -8.66 -3.46
CA HIS A 128 4.03 -9.81 -4.37
C HIS A 128 4.67 -11.07 -3.76
N ASP A 129 5.56 -10.91 -2.76
CA ASP A 129 6.15 -12.02 -2.00
C ASP A 129 5.13 -12.78 -1.12
N GLY A 130 3.95 -12.20 -0.92
CA GLY A 130 2.87 -12.78 -0.13
C GLY A 130 2.99 -12.58 1.38
N PHE A 131 4.00 -11.85 1.88
CA PHE A 131 4.14 -11.55 3.31
C PHE A 131 3.11 -10.50 3.73
N CYS A 132 2.33 -10.82 4.77
CA CYS A 132 1.27 -9.93 5.27
C CYS A 132 1.79 -9.11 6.48
N LEU A 133 1.64 -7.78 6.44
CA LEU A 133 1.98 -6.90 7.58
C LEU A 133 0.85 -6.78 8.63
N PHE A 134 -0.14 -7.67 8.53
CA PHE A 134 -1.33 -7.68 9.36
C PHE A 134 -1.64 -9.10 9.82
N ASP A 135 -2.41 -9.23 10.90
CA ASP A 135 -2.83 -10.53 11.43
C ASP A 135 -3.98 -11.11 10.60
N THR A 136 -3.66 -12.06 9.70
CA THR A 136 -4.64 -12.72 8.82
C THR A 136 -4.82 -14.19 9.19
N LYS A 137 -6.07 -14.66 9.12
CA LYS A 137 -6.40 -16.08 9.34
C LYS A 137 -6.01 -16.98 8.15
N THR A 138 -5.72 -16.39 7.00
CA THR A 138 -5.46 -17.12 5.76
C THR A 138 -4.01 -17.60 5.61
N SER A 139 -3.07 -17.04 6.39
CA SER A 139 -1.64 -17.33 6.23
C SER A 139 -0.84 -17.07 7.51
N GLN A 140 0.04 -18.01 7.88
CA GLN A 140 1.05 -17.81 8.92
C GLN A 140 2.28 -17.04 8.42
N PHE A 141 2.30 -16.65 7.14
CA PHE A 141 3.39 -15.86 6.56
C PHE A 141 3.12 -14.37 6.75
N SER A 142 3.24 -13.90 7.99
CA SER A 142 2.86 -12.56 8.43
C SER A 142 3.80 -11.99 9.51
N SER A 143 3.70 -10.67 9.75
CA SER A 143 4.41 -9.99 10.84
C SER A 143 3.92 -10.40 12.23
N ALA A 144 2.66 -10.80 12.36
CA ALA A 144 2.11 -11.34 13.60
C ALA A 144 2.74 -12.71 13.97
N GLU A 145 3.14 -13.47 12.96
CA GLU A 145 3.80 -14.78 13.10
C GLU A 145 5.33 -14.73 12.92
N SER A 146 5.92 -13.54 12.82
CA SER A 146 7.37 -13.33 12.83
C SER A 146 7.86 -12.99 14.25
N PRO A 147 9.17 -12.87 14.50
CA PRO A 147 9.69 -12.30 15.75
C PRO A 147 9.16 -10.92 16.12
N ALA A 148 8.61 -10.16 15.15
CA ALA A 148 7.94 -8.89 15.41
C ALA A 148 6.72 -9.09 16.32
N ARG A 149 5.95 -10.17 16.14
CA ARG A 149 4.74 -10.49 16.91
C ARG A 149 3.74 -9.33 16.97
N ARG A 150 3.60 -8.61 15.86
CA ARG A 150 2.85 -7.35 15.76
C ARG A 150 2.01 -7.28 14.50
N ASP A 151 0.82 -6.70 14.64
CA ASP A 151 -0.05 -6.31 13.54
C ASP A 151 0.26 -4.84 13.19
N LEU A 152 1.15 -4.64 12.21
CA LEU A 152 1.65 -3.31 11.86
C LEU A 152 0.60 -2.46 11.14
N VAL A 153 -0.29 -3.10 10.36
CA VAL A 153 -1.45 -2.42 9.77
C VAL A 153 -2.42 -1.97 10.86
N GLY A 154 -2.65 -2.81 11.88
CA GLY A 154 -3.47 -2.48 13.06
C GLY A 154 -2.96 -1.27 13.82
N GLU A 155 -1.66 -1.26 14.12
CA GLU A 155 -1.02 -0.13 14.79
C GLU A 155 -1.14 1.17 13.98
N LEU A 156 -0.89 1.12 12.67
CA LEU A 156 -0.99 2.30 11.82
C LEU A 156 -2.43 2.79 11.65
N ALA A 157 -3.40 1.87 11.54
CA ALA A 157 -4.81 2.20 11.44
C ALA A 157 -5.31 2.93 12.68
N ALA A 158 -4.96 2.44 13.87
CA ALA A 158 -5.30 3.10 15.13
C ALA A 158 -4.70 4.52 15.21
N ALA A 159 -3.42 4.68 14.87
CA ALA A 159 -2.75 5.98 14.90
C ALA A 159 -3.35 6.97 13.88
N CYS A 160 -3.64 6.50 12.65
CA CYS A 160 -4.32 7.30 11.62
C CYS A 160 -5.69 7.78 12.09
N GLN A 161 -6.49 6.89 12.69
CA GLN A 161 -7.82 7.24 13.18
C GLN A 161 -7.77 8.30 14.29
N GLN A 162 -6.84 8.15 15.24
CA GLN A 162 -6.65 9.12 16.32
C GLN A 162 -6.23 10.51 15.81
N LYS A 163 -5.44 10.55 14.75
CA LYS A 163 -4.84 11.78 14.21
C LYS A 163 -5.57 12.36 12.99
N GLY A 164 -6.69 11.76 12.58
CA GLY A 164 -7.49 12.22 11.45
C GLY A 164 -6.79 12.08 10.09
N LEU A 165 -5.87 11.13 9.95
CA LEU A 165 -5.21 10.80 8.69
C LEU A 165 -6.00 9.71 7.95
N GLY A 166 -6.11 9.83 6.62
CA GLY A 166 -6.65 8.75 5.81
C GLY A 166 -5.67 7.58 5.71
N LEU A 167 -6.13 6.35 5.92
CA LEU A 167 -5.31 5.15 5.70
C LEU A 167 -5.66 4.50 4.36
N PHE A 168 -4.69 4.44 3.46
CA PHE A 168 -4.73 3.58 2.28
C PHE A 168 -3.92 2.32 2.53
N LEU A 169 -4.33 1.22 1.89
CA LEU A 169 -3.62 -0.05 1.95
C LEU A 169 -3.23 -0.51 0.55
N SER A 170 -1.94 -0.70 0.33
CA SER A 170 -1.42 -1.32 -0.87
C SER A 170 -1.50 -2.82 -0.76
N TYR A 171 -2.17 -3.45 -1.72
CA TYR A 171 -2.46 -4.87 -1.69
C TYR A 171 -2.15 -5.52 -3.04
N SER A 172 -1.26 -6.51 -3.02
CA SER A 172 -0.94 -7.31 -4.19
C SER A 172 -2.08 -8.26 -4.55
N TYR A 173 -3.15 -7.74 -5.15
CA TYR A 173 -4.34 -8.47 -5.59
C TYR A 173 -4.09 -9.45 -6.74
N ALA A 174 -3.21 -9.10 -7.68
CA ALA A 174 -3.02 -9.89 -8.91
C ALA A 174 -1.75 -10.74 -8.92
N ALA A 175 -0.93 -10.66 -7.88
CA ALA A 175 0.26 -11.50 -7.73
C ALA A 175 0.44 -11.95 -6.28
N ASN A 176 0.86 -13.21 -6.12
CA ASN A 176 1.41 -13.74 -4.88
C ASN A 176 2.34 -14.90 -5.28
N TRP A 177 3.65 -14.64 -5.28
CA TRP A 177 4.67 -15.57 -5.77
C TRP A 177 4.76 -16.85 -4.95
N ARG A 178 4.19 -16.88 -3.74
CA ARG A 178 4.17 -18.08 -2.89
C ARG A 178 2.87 -18.88 -2.98
N HIS A 179 1.80 -18.28 -3.49
CA HIS A 179 0.49 -18.90 -3.39
C HIS A 179 0.37 -20.14 -4.31
N PRO A 180 -0.03 -21.31 -3.78
CA PRO A 180 -0.09 -22.57 -4.55
C PRO A 180 -0.90 -22.48 -5.84
N TYR A 181 -1.99 -21.69 -5.83
CA TYR A 181 -2.98 -21.65 -6.90
C TYR A 181 -2.93 -20.39 -7.78
N VAL A 182 -1.93 -19.51 -7.62
CA VAL A 182 -1.69 -18.44 -8.62
C VAL A 182 -1.35 -19.09 -9.96
N TYR A 183 -1.82 -18.55 -11.09
CA TYR A 183 -1.56 -19.15 -12.41
C TYR A 183 -0.05 -19.19 -12.75
N PRO A 184 0.40 -20.10 -13.63
CA PRO A 184 1.82 -20.28 -13.93
C PRO A 184 2.40 -19.12 -14.76
N ARG A 185 3.74 -18.98 -14.70
CA ARG A 185 4.51 -18.00 -15.49
C ARG A 185 4.20 -18.04 -17.00
N SER A 186 3.94 -19.22 -17.55
CA SER A 186 3.56 -19.40 -18.97
C SER A 186 2.26 -18.69 -19.36
N MET A 187 1.40 -18.39 -18.39
CA MET A 187 0.16 -17.61 -18.57
C MET A 187 0.35 -16.11 -18.27
N GLY A 188 1.47 -15.72 -17.67
CA GLY A 188 1.84 -14.31 -17.48
C GLY A 188 3.15 -14.19 -16.72
N ALA A 189 4.15 -13.53 -17.30
CA ALA A 189 5.52 -13.55 -16.82
C ALA A 189 5.66 -13.19 -15.34
N ILE A 190 5.03 -12.10 -14.88
CA ILE A 190 5.22 -11.61 -13.51
C ILE A 190 4.42 -12.36 -12.44
N SER A 191 3.63 -13.38 -12.82
CA SER A 191 2.83 -14.17 -11.86
C SER A 191 3.70 -15.03 -10.94
N ARG A 192 4.88 -15.45 -11.42
CA ARG A 192 5.85 -16.26 -10.69
C ARG A 192 7.28 -15.97 -11.18
N PRO A 193 8.29 -16.03 -10.31
CA PRO A 193 9.70 -15.97 -10.71
C PRO A 193 10.06 -17.05 -11.73
N ASP A 194 11.08 -16.79 -12.53
CA ASP A 194 11.58 -17.69 -13.57
C ASP A 194 12.52 -18.76 -13.00
N TYR A 195 11.98 -19.60 -12.12
CA TYR A 195 12.75 -20.63 -11.43
C TYR A 195 13.29 -21.69 -12.41
N PRO A 196 14.54 -22.17 -12.21
CA PRO A 196 15.07 -23.29 -12.99
C PRO A 196 14.23 -24.56 -12.88
N GLN A 197 13.60 -24.78 -11.71
CA GLN A 197 12.64 -25.84 -11.45
C GLN A 197 11.41 -25.24 -10.76
N PRO A 198 10.18 -25.63 -11.13
CA PRO A 198 8.97 -25.15 -10.46
C PRO A 198 9.00 -25.47 -8.97
N ASP A 199 8.59 -24.52 -8.13
CA ASP A 199 8.42 -24.78 -6.70
C ASP A 199 7.38 -25.89 -6.47
N PRO A 200 7.67 -26.91 -5.62
CA PRO A 200 6.77 -28.03 -5.40
C PRO A 200 5.44 -27.63 -4.74
N ASN A 201 5.34 -26.43 -4.14
CA ASN A 201 4.10 -25.94 -3.55
C ASN A 201 3.10 -25.41 -4.59
N TYR A 202 3.51 -25.23 -5.85
CA TYR A 202 2.57 -24.82 -6.88
C TYR A 202 1.64 -25.96 -7.29
N LYS A 203 0.34 -25.72 -7.13
CA LYS A 203 -0.74 -26.71 -7.29
C LYS A 203 -1.74 -26.37 -8.40
N TYR A 204 -1.64 -25.18 -9.01
CA TYR A 204 -2.49 -24.81 -10.15
C TYR A 204 -2.37 -25.83 -11.29
N LYS A 205 -3.50 -26.39 -11.72
CA LYS A 205 -3.62 -27.30 -12.87
C LYS A 205 -4.58 -26.75 -13.94
N ASN A 206 -5.62 -26.04 -13.53
CA ASN A 206 -6.62 -25.48 -14.44
C ASN A 206 -7.20 -24.15 -13.91
N PRO A 207 -7.96 -23.39 -14.72
CA PRO A 207 -8.53 -22.10 -14.31
C PRO A 207 -9.38 -22.13 -13.04
N ASP A 208 -10.10 -23.22 -12.74
CA ASP A 208 -10.97 -23.30 -11.55
C ASP A 208 -10.15 -23.31 -10.25
N ASP A 209 -8.90 -23.78 -10.30
CA ASP A 209 -8.00 -23.73 -9.15
C ASP A 209 -7.72 -22.27 -8.71
N PHE A 210 -7.74 -21.32 -9.65
CA PHE A 210 -7.48 -19.92 -9.36
C PHE A 210 -8.52 -19.30 -8.43
N ALA A 211 -9.75 -19.83 -8.40
CA ALA A 211 -10.78 -19.38 -7.48
C ALA A 211 -10.34 -19.49 -6.01
N ARG A 212 -9.46 -20.45 -5.67
CA ARG A 212 -8.90 -20.58 -4.32
C ARG A 212 -7.99 -19.41 -3.96
N TYR A 213 -7.18 -18.94 -4.91
CA TYR A 213 -6.35 -17.73 -4.71
C TYR A 213 -7.22 -16.49 -4.54
N ILE A 214 -8.28 -16.37 -5.35
CA ILE A 214 -9.22 -15.26 -5.25
C ILE A 214 -9.96 -15.27 -3.92
N GLU A 215 -10.42 -16.43 -3.45
CA GLU A 215 -11.10 -16.52 -2.16
C GLU A 215 -10.17 -16.09 -1.01
N ASP A 216 -8.94 -16.58 -0.97
CA ASP A 216 -7.95 -16.16 0.03
C ASP A 216 -7.66 -14.65 -0.06
N ALA A 217 -7.58 -14.10 -1.27
CA ALA A 217 -7.40 -12.66 -1.46
C ALA A 217 -8.62 -11.84 -1.03
N HIS A 218 -9.83 -12.32 -1.30
CA HIS A 218 -11.06 -11.67 -0.89
C HIS A 218 -11.26 -11.73 0.62
N GLU A 219 -10.92 -12.85 1.26
CA GLU A 219 -10.96 -12.97 2.72
C GLU A 219 -10.00 -11.99 3.39
N GLN A 220 -8.78 -11.88 2.88
CA GLN A 220 -7.83 -10.85 3.35
C GLN A 220 -8.37 -9.43 3.15
N ILE A 221 -9.00 -9.12 2.02
CA ILE A 221 -9.63 -7.81 1.81
C ILE A 221 -10.80 -7.57 2.79
N ARG A 222 -11.59 -8.61 3.11
CA ARG A 222 -12.65 -8.52 4.13
C ARG A 222 -12.06 -8.25 5.51
N GLU A 223 -10.96 -8.90 5.88
CA GLU A 223 -10.24 -8.62 7.13
C GLU A 223 -9.74 -7.17 7.15
N LEU A 224 -9.08 -6.72 6.08
CA LEU A 224 -8.53 -5.36 5.97
C LEU A 224 -9.61 -4.26 6.08
N LEU A 225 -10.79 -4.49 5.49
CA LEU A 225 -11.90 -3.54 5.53
C LEU A 225 -12.87 -3.77 6.69
N GLY A 226 -12.71 -4.84 7.46
CA GLY A 226 -13.59 -5.22 8.56
C GLY A 226 -12.98 -5.02 9.95
N ASN A 227 -11.66 -5.22 10.09
CA ASN A 227 -10.99 -5.26 11.40
C ASN A 227 -10.22 -3.97 11.75
N TYR A 228 -9.98 -3.10 10.77
CA TYR A 228 -9.02 -1.99 10.89
C TYR A 228 -9.67 -0.59 10.88
N GLY A 229 -10.95 -0.50 11.23
CA GLY A 229 -11.68 0.76 11.23
C GLY A 229 -11.88 1.32 9.81
N PRO A 230 -12.15 2.62 9.66
CA PRO A 230 -12.41 3.22 8.36
C PRO A 230 -11.12 3.36 7.53
N VAL A 231 -11.02 2.57 6.47
CA VAL A 231 -9.94 2.61 5.48
C VAL A 231 -10.32 3.60 4.39
N ALA A 232 -9.43 4.55 4.10
CA ALA A 232 -9.63 5.58 3.08
C ALA A 232 -9.58 5.01 1.66
N GLY A 233 -8.83 3.93 1.43
CA GLY A 233 -8.88 3.22 0.15
C GLY A 233 -7.89 2.06 -0.01
N LEU A 234 -7.98 1.40 -1.16
CA LEU A 234 -7.12 0.28 -1.56
C LEU A 234 -6.36 0.62 -2.84
N HIS A 235 -5.05 0.34 -2.83
CA HIS A 235 -4.19 0.35 -4.01
C HIS A 235 -3.91 -1.09 -4.43
N LEU A 236 -4.62 -1.55 -5.47
CA LEU A 236 -4.46 -2.90 -5.99
C LEU A 236 -3.28 -2.96 -6.97
N GLN A 237 -2.54 -4.06 -6.92
CA GLN A 237 -1.36 -4.31 -7.76
C GLN A 237 -1.08 -5.81 -7.96
N PRO A 238 -0.20 -6.22 -8.89
CA PRO A 238 0.29 -5.46 -10.03
C PRO A 238 -0.67 -5.61 -11.22
N ILE A 239 -1.02 -4.49 -11.86
CA ILE A 239 -2.02 -4.46 -12.94
C ILE A 239 -1.61 -5.28 -14.18
N MET A 240 -0.31 -5.45 -14.43
CA MET A 240 0.19 -6.25 -15.55
C MET A 240 -0.12 -7.75 -15.37
N ALA A 241 -0.24 -8.23 -14.14
CA ALA A 241 -0.64 -9.61 -13.87
C ALA A 241 -2.14 -9.78 -14.18
N TYR A 242 -2.97 -8.82 -13.78
CA TYR A 242 -4.37 -8.78 -14.18
C TYR A 242 -4.52 -8.81 -15.70
N TYR A 243 -3.79 -7.96 -16.44
CA TYR A 243 -3.89 -7.94 -17.90
C TYR A 243 -3.37 -9.19 -18.62
N ALA A 244 -2.51 -9.98 -17.97
CA ALA A 244 -2.09 -11.26 -18.52
C ALA A 244 -3.25 -12.27 -18.56
N GLN A 245 -4.13 -12.27 -17.55
CA GLN A 245 -5.26 -13.19 -17.42
C GLN A 245 -6.51 -12.52 -16.85
N PRO A 246 -7.10 -11.52 -17.52
CA PRO A 246 -8.18 -10.70 -16.94
C PRO A 246 -9.43 -11.51 -16.63
N ASP A 247 -9.69 -12.59 -17.38
CA ASP A 247 -10.85 -13.46 -17.21
C ASP A 247 -10.80 -14.31 -15.93
N LEU A 248 -9.62 -14.48 -15.33
CA LEU A 248 -9.47 -15.21 -14.06
C LEU A 248 -9.85 -14.36 -12.84
N PHE A 249 -9.88 -13.03 -12.98
CA PHE A 249 -10.11 -12.11 -11.87
C PHE A 249 -11.56 -11.60 -11.87
N PRO A 250 -12.38 -11.90 -10.84
CA PRO A 250 -13.74 -11.37 -10.72
C PRO A 250 -13.71 -9.92 -10.21
N ILE A 251 -13.12 -9.01 -11.00
CA ILE A 251 -12.79 -7.65 -10.57
C ILE A 251 -14.04 -6.83 -10.21
N HIS A 252 -15.14 -7.01 -10.94
CA HIS A 252 -16.39 -6.33 -10.65
C HIS A 252 -17.01 -6.78 -9.32
N GLU A 253 -16.95 -8.08 -9.01
CA GLU A 253 -17.41 -8.61 -7.73
C GLU A 253 -16.52 -8.12 -6.58
N THR A 254 -15.20 -8.06 -6.82
CA THR A 254 -14.22 -7.52 -5.88
C THR A 254 -14.54 -6.07 -5.55
N TYR A 255 -14.78 -5.22 -6.56
CA TYR A 255 -15.13 -3.82 -6.34
C TYR A 255 -16.47 -3.68 -5.62
N ALA A 256 -17.48 -4.45 -6.03
CA ALA A 256 -18.76 -4.47 -5.35
C ALA A 256 -18.64 -4.88 -3.87
N MET A 257 -17.75 -5.84 -3.55
CA MET A 257 -17.45 -6.23 -2.17
C MET A 257 -16.83 -5.07 -1.38
N VAL A 258 -15.82 -4.40 -1.92
CA VAL A 258 -15.21 -3.22 -1.27
C VAL A 258 -16.26 -2.15 -0.99
N ARG A 259 -17.12 -1.83 -1.97
CA ARG A 259 -18.20 -0.83 -1.78
C ARG A 259 -19.24 -1.23 -0.74
N ARG A 260 -19.53 -2.53 -0.60
CA ARG A 260 -20.45 -3.03 0.44
C ARG A 260 -19.84 -2.92 1.83
N LEU A 261 -18.55 -3.22 1.96
CA LEU A 261 -17.84 -3.20 3.25
C LEU A 261 -17.60 -1.77 3.71
N GLN A 262 -17.05 -0.92 2.83
CA GLN A 262 -16.77 0.48 3.14
C GLN A 262 -17.12 1.36 1.92
N PRO A 263 -18.32 1.97 1.89
CA PRO A 263 -18.79 2.74 0.74
C PRO A 263 -17.93 3.97 0.42
N GLN A 264 -17.19 4.50 1.41
CA GLN A 264 -16.27 5.61 1.26
C GLN A 264 -14.86 5.20 0.80
N ALA A 265 -14.48 3.92 0.92
CA ALA A 265 -13.12 3.49 0.61
C ALA A 265 -12.88 3.64 -0.89
N LEU A 266 -11.87 4.42 -1.27
CA LEU A 266 -11.51 4.65 -2.67
C LEU A 266 -10.75 3.44 -3.24
N ILE A 267 -10.93 3.15 -4.52
CA ILE A 267 -10.29 2.03 -5.22
C ILE A 267 -9.39 2.58 -6.31
N SER A 268 -8.12 2.17 -6.28
CA SER A 268 -7.16 2.37 -7.35
C SER A 268 -6.58 1.03 -7.79
N PHE A 269 -6.39 0.86 -9.10
CA PHE A 269 -5.65 -0.27 -9.66
C PHE A 269 -4.73 0.23 -10.77
N LYS A 270 -3.67 0.94 -10.38
CA LYS A 270 -2.73 1.62 -11.30
C LYS A 270 -3.48 2.52 -12.29
N GLN A 271 -3.38 2.29 -13.61
CA GLN A 271 -4.10 3.11 -14.61
C GLN A 271 -5.57 2.67 -14.83
N GLY A 272 -6.00 1.58 -14.18
CA GLY A 272 -7.36 1.05 -14.22
C GLY A 272 -7.39 -0.39 -14.70
N ALA A 273 -8.38 -1.16 -14.25
CA ALA A 273 -8.72 -2.50 -14.71
C ALA A 273 -10.09 -2.54 -15.42
N THR A 274 -10.96 -1.59 -15.07
CA THR A 274 -12.36 -1.48 -15.54
C THR A 274 -12.75 -0.09 -16.02
N GLY A 275 -12.04 0.97 -15.61
CA GLY A 275 -12.43 2.37 -15.80
C GLY A 275 -13.38 2.92 -14.70
N THR A 276 -13.79 2.06 -13.76
CA THR A 276 -14.67 2.44 -12.64
C THR A 276 -13.92 2.75 -11.35
N GLU A 277 -12.59 2.68 -11.38
CA GLU A 277 -11.71 3.07 -10.28
C GLU A 277 -11.96 4.54 -9.89
N ASP A 278 -11.69 4.90 -8.65
CA ASP A 278 -11.93 6.27 -8.15
C ASP A 278 -10.87 7.25 -8.62
N PHE A 279 -9.64 6.77 -8.74
CA PHE A 279 -8.50 7.49 -9.27
C PHE A 279 -7.52 6.49 -9.90
N ALA A 280 -6.69 7.00 -10.80
CA ALA A 280 -5.59 6.27 -11.39
C ALA A 280 -4.24 6.77 -10.84
N VAL A 281 -3.25 5.88 -10.95
CA VAL A 281 -1.84 6.16 -10.67
C VAL A 281 -1.04 6.04 -11.97
N PRO A 282 -0.97 7.12 -12.78
CA PRO A 282 -0.14 7.17 -13.97
C PRO A 282 1.36 7.13 -13.64
N ASP A 283 2.17 6.68 -14.60
CA ASP A 283 3.62 6.74 -14.49
C ASP A 283 4.11 8.17 -14.79
N LEU A 284 5.13 8.64 -14.05
CA LEU A 284 5.70 9.99 -14.17
C LEU A 284 6.27 10.32 -15.55
N SER A 285 6.77 9.29 -16.26
CA SER A 285 7.31 9.37 -17.62
C SER A 285 6.25 9.66 -18.69
N GLY A 286 4.96 9.63 -18.32
CA GLY A 286 3.87 9.67 -19.29
C GLY A 286 3.70 8.36 -20.05
N ASP A 287 4.40 7.29 -19.63
CA ASP A 287 4.25 5.98 -20.25
C ASP A 287 2.82 5.46 -20.07
N TRP A 288 2.16 5.31 -21.21
CA TRP A 288 0.82 4.79 -21.27
C TRP A 288 0.84 3.29 -21.06
N LEU A 289 0.17 2.80 -20.01
CA LEU A 289 0.22 1.38 -19.62
C LEU A 289 -0.27 0.47 -20.74
N ALA A 290 -1.26 0.91 -21.52
CA ALA A 290 -1.74 0.11 -22.63
C ALA A 290 -0.71 -0.02 -23.77
N GLU A 291 0.26 0.89 -23.90
CA GLU A 291 1.39 0.69 -24.81
C GLU A 291 2.35 -0.37 -24.27
N ARG A 292 2.57 -0.40 -22.95
CA ARG A 292 3.31 -1.50 -22.30
C ARG A 292 2.60 -2.84 -22.49
N VAL A 293 1.26 -2.87 -22.40
CA VAL A 293 0.43 -4.06 -22.67
C VAL A 293 0.55 -4.52 -24.13
N ARG A 294 0.55 -3.59 -25.10
CA ARG A 294 0.81 -3.89 -26.52
C ARG A 294 2.21 -4.48 -26.72
N LYS A 295 3.24 -3.82 -26.18
CA LYS A 295 4.65 -4.27 -26.27
C LYS A 295 4.87 -5.62 -25.60
N ALA A 296 4.15 -5.91 -24.52
CA ALA A 296 4.15 -7.21 -23.85
C ALA A 296 3.44 -8.33 -24.64
N ARG A 297 2.87 -8.02 -25.81
CA ARG A 297 2.17 -8.96 -26.69
C ARG A 297 1.05 -9.73 -26.00
N PHE A 298 0.35 -9.08 -25.07
CA PHE A 298 -0.85 -9.65 -24.46
C PHE A 298 -1.97 -9.81 -25.49
N ARG A 299 -3.02 -10.57 -25.12
CA ARG A 299 -4.19 -10.81 -25.96
C ARG A 299 -4.83 -9.48 -26.39
N PRO A 300 -5.43 -9.37 -27.58
CA PRO A 300 -6.08 -8.14 -28.04
C PRO A 300 -7.10 -7.57 -27.04
N LYS A 301 -7.87 -8.45 -26.38
CA LYS A 301 -8.80 -8.06 -25.30
C LYS A 301 -8.12 -7.30 -24.17
N SER A 302 -6.93 -7.70 -23.74
CA SER A 302 -6.17 -7.03 -22.67
C SER A 302 -5.75 -5.62 -23.08
N VAL A 303 -5.34 -5.43 -24.34
CA VAL A 303 -5.03 -4.10 -24.90
C VAL A 303 -6.28 -3.22 -24.90
N THR A 304 -7.41 -3.75 -25.35
CA THR A 304 -8.69 -3.03 -25.35
C THR A 304 -9.10 -2.63 -23.94
N LEU A 305 -9.05 -3.55 -22.97
CA LEU A 305 -9.37 -3.26 -21.57
C LEU A 305 -8.47 -2.17 -20.99
N ALA A 306 -7.15 -2.27 -21.22
CA ALA A 306 -6.19 -1.27 -20.76
C ALA A 306 -6.42 0.11 -21.39
N THR A 307 -6.79 0.13 -22.67
CA THR A 307 -7.11 1.36 -23.40
C THR A 307 -8.35 2.02 -22.82
N LEU A 308 -9.46 1.28 -22.75
CA LEU A 308 -10.74 1.82 -22.29
C LEU A 308 -10.70 2.24 -20.82
N SER A 309 -10.02 1.45 -19.97
CA SER A 309 -9.89 1.77 -18.55
C SER A 309 -9.12 3.08 -18.35
N TRP A 310 -8.02 3.28 -19.08
CA TRP A 310 -7.29 4.53 -19.01
C TRP A 310 -8.09 5.71 -19.53
N GLU A 311 -8.75 5.57 -20.69
CA GLU A 311 -9.57 6.64 -21.26
C GLU A 311 -10.66 7.12 -20.29
N ALA A 312 -11.25 6.20 -19.52
CA ALA A 312 -12.23 6.53 -18.48
C ALA A 312 -11.61 7.17 -17.22
N ASN A 313 -10.33 6.92 -16.93
CA ASN A 313 -9.66 7.36 -15.70
C ASN A 313 -8.80 8.61 -15.86
N LYS A 314 -8.28 8.90 -17.07
CA LYS A 314 -7.23 9.91 -17.29
C LYS A 314 -7.61 11.33 -16.91
N THR A 315 -8.90 11.65 -16.90
CA THR A 315 -9.42 12.98 -16.56
C THR A 315 -9.84 13.13 -15.09
N LYS A 316 -9.79 12.05 -14.31
CA LYS A 316 -10.10 12.08 -12.87
C LYS A 316 -9.00 12.83 -12.12
N HIS A 317 -9.30 13.23 -10.88
CA HIS A 317 -8.26 13.69 -9.97
C HIS A 317 -7.44 12.48 -9.55
N ASN A 318 -6.19 12.43 -10.02
CA ASN A 318 -5.36 11.23 -9.98
C ASN A 318 -4.29 11.35 -8.89
N GLU A 319 -3.40 10.37 -8.83
CA GLU A 319 -2.28 10.39 -7.90
C GLU A 319 -1.00 9.99 -8.62
N VAL A 320 0.07 10.72 -8.37
CA VAL A 320 1.40 10.37 -8.85
C VAL A 320 2.16 9.75 -7.69
N CYS A 321 2.67 8.53 -7.90
CA CYS A 321 3.54 7.87 -6.94
C CYS A 321 5.01 8.10 -7.32
N ASP A 322 5.80 8.58 -6.37
CA ASP A 322 7.24 8.81 -6.53
C ASP A 322 7.97 8.33 -5.26
N SER A 323 9.30 8.30 -5.29
CA SER A 323 10.14 7.91 -4.15
C SER A 323 11.08 9.04 -3.73
N ILE A 324 11.19 9.27 -2.42
CA ILE A 324 12.09 10.30 -1.86
C ILE A 324 13.57 9.91 -1.99
N GLN A 325 13.84 8.64 -2.28
CA GLN A 325 15.15 8.13 -2.65
C GLN A 325 15.11 7.49 -4.05
N PRO A 326 16.25 7.40 -4.76
CA PRO A 326 16.34 6.59 -5.97
C PRO A 326 15.84 5.16 -5.70
N PRO A 327 15.23 4.48 -6.69
CA PRO A 327 14.83 3.09 -6.55
C PRO A 327 16.00 2.23 -6.06
N VAL A 328 15.73 1.25 -5.19
CA VAL A 328 16.76 0.35 -4.64
C VAL A 328 17.54 -0.43 -5.72
N GLN A 329 17.00 -0.53 -6.94
CA GLN A 329 17.76 -1.05 -8.08
C GLN A 329 18.99 -0.20 -8.44
N ASP A 330 18.96 1.11 -8.18
CA ASP A 330 20.06 2.04 -8.48
C ASP A 330 21.09 2.13 -7.33
N SER A 331 20.71 1.73 -6.10
CA SER A 331 21.66 1.60 -4.97
C SER A 331 22.63 0.42 -5.14
N ARG A 332 22.48 -0.40 -6.20
CA ARG A 332 23.48 -1.39 -6.62
C ARG A 332 24.80 -0.77 -7.08
N GLN A 333 24.84 0.56 -7.30
CA GLN A 333 26.05 1.29 -7.73
C GLN A 333 26.92 1.84 -6.59
N GLY A 334 26.72 1.40 -5.33
CA GLY A 334 27.64 1.68 -4.23
C GLY A 334 27.69 3.14 -3.74
N GLY A 335 26.80 4.00 -4.22
CA GLY A 335 26.58 5.34 -3.68
C GLY A 335 25.63 5.32 -2.48
N GLN A 336 25.84 6.21 -1.50
CA GLN A 336 24.79 6.52 -0.52
C GLN A 336 23.57 7.04 -1.29
N PRO A 337 22.36 6.49 -1.09
CA PRO A 337 21.17 7.01 -1.74
C PRO A 337 20.96 8.47 -1.30
N SER A 338 21.12 9.40 -2.25
CA SER A 338 20.79 10.80 -2.02
C SER A 338 19.29 10.90 -1.85
N HIS A 339 18.86 11.39 -0.70
CA HIS A 339 17.45 11.72 -0.50
C HIS A 339 17.16 13.05 -1.15
N ASP A 340 15.94 13.22 -1.66
CA ASP A 340 15.49 14.50 -2.17
C ASP A 340 15.72 15.60 -1.13
N THR A 341 16.13 16.77 -1.62
CA THR A 341 16.11 18.01 -0.87
C THR A 341 14.69 18.54 -0.71
N ARG A 342 14.51 19.50 0.20
CA ARG A 342 13.25 20.23 0.37
C ARG A 342 12.74 20.81 -0.97
N ASP A 343 13.62 21.41 -1.76
CA ASP A 343 13.23 22.14 -2.97
C ASP A 343 12.83 21.21 -4.11
N GLU A 344 13.48 20.04 -4.22
CA GLU A 344 13.08 18.98 -5.16
C GLU A 344 11.69 18.45 -4.82
N LEU A 345 11.43 18.15 -3.54
CA LEU A 345 10.12 17.64 -3.13
C LEU A 345 9.00 18.69 -3.29
N LEU A 346 9.27 19.97 -3.03
CA LEU A 346 8.32 21.06 -3.35
C LEU A 346 8.07 21.18 -4.85
N GLY A 347 9.09 20.96 -5.68
CA GLY A 347 8.96 20.89 -7.13
C GLY A 347 8.05 19.75 -7.59
N ARG A 348 8.20 18.55 -6.99
CA ARG A 348 7.33 17.39 -7.27
C ARG A 348 5.89 17.64 -6.85
N LEU A 349 5.66 18.26 -5.69
CA LEU A 349 4.32 18.69 -5.26
C LEU A 349 3.69 19.68 -6.26
N ALA A 350 4.46 20.65 -6.75
CA ALA A 350 3.99 21.58 -7.79
C ALA A 350 3.66 20.87 -9.10
N ALA A 351 4.49 19.90 -9.50
CA ALA A 351 4.30 19.12 -10.72
C ALA A 351 3.05 18.22 -10.64
N ALA A 352 2.82 17.56 -9.50
CA ALA A 352 1.61 16.77 -9.25
C ALA A 352 0.36 17.66 -9.32
N ALA A 353 0.38 18.82 -8.65
CA ALA A 353 -0.72 19.78 -8.69
C ALA A 353 -1.01 20.27 -10.13
N GLY A 354 0.04 20.57 -10.90
CA GLY A 354 -0.08 20.97 -12.32
C GLY A 354 -0.69 19.89 -13.23
N ARG A 355 -0.69 18.63 -12.79
CA ARG A 355 -1.28 17.48 -13.49
C ARG A 355 -2.64 17.06 -12.93
N ASN A 356 -3.27 17.88 -12.08
CA ASN A 356 -4.50 17.53 -11.36
C ASN A 356 -4.34 16.21 -10.56
N CYS A 357 -3.21 16.07 -9.88
CA CYS A 357 -2.88 14.90 -9.09
C CYS A 357 -2.48 15.25 -7.66
N ASN A 358 -2.75 14.34 -6.74
CA ASN A 358 -2.02 14.25 -5.49
C ASN A 358 -0.61 13.70 -5.73
N LEU A 359 0.33 14.00 -4.84
CA LEU A 359 1.60 13.29 -4.74
C LEU A 359 1.51 12.25 -3.62
N LEU A 360 1.84 11.00 -3.93
CA LEU A 360 2.11 9.96 -2.95
C LEU A 360 3.62 9.67 -2.94
N LEU A 361 4.29 10.11 -1.88
CA LEU A 361 5.74 9.99 -1.77
C LEU A 361 6.12 8.77 -0.95
N THR A 362 6.90 7.87 -1.55
CA THR A 362 7.39 6.66 -0.91
C THR A 362 8.63 6.93 -0.08
N THR A 363 8.66 6.45 1.16
CA THR A 363 9.75 6.69 2.13
C THR A 363 10.45 5.40 2.60
N ASP A 364 10.24 4.28 1.91
CA ASP A 364 10.68 2.89 2.23
C ASP A 364 11.37 2.71 3.58
N PRO A 365 10.63 2.23 4.62
CA PRO A 365 11.24 1.98 5.91
C PRO A 365 12.45 1.04 5.82
N LEU A 366 13.45 1.30 6.65
CA LEU A 366 14.63 0.45 6.80
C LEU A 366 14.23 -0.93 7.32
N ALA A 367 15.14 -1.91 7.28
CA ALA A 367 14.90 -3.27 7.75
C ALA A 367 14.32 -3.33 9.18
N ASP A 368 14.76 -2.44 10.07
CA ASP A 368 14.26 -2.34 11.45
C ASP A 368 12.89 -1.65 11.57
N GLY A 369 12.34 -1.11 10.48
CA GLY A 369 11.04 -0.43 10.43
C GLY A 369 11.10 1.08 10.63
N SER A 370 12.28 1.65 10.86
CA SER A 370 12.43 3.11 10.98
C SER A 370 12.43 3.82 9.61
N ILE A 371 11.91 5.05 9.59
CA ILE A 371 12.08 5.94 8.44
C ILE A 371 13.51 6.50 8.44
N HIS A 372 14.15 6.54 7.27
CA HIS A 372 15.51 7.05 7.17
C HIS A 372 15.59 8.51 7.69
N PRO A 373 16.57 8.86 8.56
CA PRO A 373 16.63 10.19 9.18
C PRO A 373 16.69 11.36 8.19
N ALA A 374 17.34 11.17 7.03
CA ALA A 374 17.39 12.19 5.98
C ALA A 374 16.01 12.42 5.35
N ALA A 375 15.24 11.35 5.09
CA ALA A 375 13.86 11.47 4.61
C ALA A 375 13.00 12.25 5.61
N ALA A 376 13.09 11.89 6.89
CA ALA A 376 12.35 12.56 7.96
C ALA A 376 12.74 14.06 8.08
N ALA A 377 14.02 14.39 7.91
CA ALA A 377 14.49 15.77 7.92
C ALA A 377 13.92 16.57 6.73
N THR A 378 13.99 16.05 5.51
CA THR A 378 13.42 16.69 4.32
C THR A 378 11.92 16.92 4.47
N LEU A 379 11.17 15.92 4.94
CA LEU A 379 9.72 16.00 5.17
C LEU A 379 9.34 17.11 6.15
N ARG A 380 10.10 17.25 7.25
CA ARG A 380 9.90 18.34 8.21
C ARG A 380 10.15 19.72 7.61
N GLU A 381 11.21 19.86 6.81
CA GLU A 381 11.52 21.13 6.14
C GLU A 381 10.45 21.51 5.10
N VAL A 382 9.94 20.53 4.33
CA VAL A 382 8.82 20.75 3.41
C VAL A 382 7.59 21.22 4.17
N GLY A 383 7.26 20.55 5.27
CA GLY A 383 6.14 20.93 6.11
C GLY A 383 6.26 22.34 6.69
N LYS A 384 7.46 22.73 7.17
CA LYS A 384 7.74 24.11 7.62
C LYS A 384 7.52 25.10 6.49
N GLN A 385 8.02 24.80 5.28
CA GLN A 385 7.87 25.66 4.12
C GLN A 385 6.40 25.84 3.71
N ILE A 386 5.61 24.77 3.70
CA ILE A 386 4.17 24.82 3.37
C ILE A 386 3.39 25.63 4.42
N ARG A 387 3.70 25.49 5.71
CA ARG A 387 3.06 26.30 6.77
C ARG A 387 3.39 27.78 6.65
N ALA A 388 4.63 28.12 6.30
CA ALA A 388 5.07 29.50 6.19
C ALA A 388 4.58 30.19 4.91
N ASN A 389 4.56 29.49 3.78
CA ASN A 389 4.39 30.09 2.44
C ASN A 389 3.18 29.56 1.67
N GLY A 390 2.43 28.61 2.24
CA GLY A 390 1.34 27.91 1.57
C GLY A 390 1.84 26.79 0.65
N TRP A 391 0.89 26.08 0.05
CA TRP A 391 1.19 24.99 -0.89
C TRP A 391 1.89 25.52 -2.15
N PRO A 392 2.91 24.80 -2.67
CA PRO A 392 3.50 25.14 -3.95
C PRO A 392 2.42 25.10 -5.04
N ARG A 393 2.37 26.14 -5.86
CA ARG A 393 1.48 26.20 -7.01
C ARG A 393 2.19 25.57 -8.20
N ALA A 394 1.42 25.04 -9.14
CA ALA A 394 1.94 24.73 -10.46
C ALA A 394 2.67 25.98 -10.96
N ARG A 395 3.97 25.88 -11.25
CA ARG A 395 4.64 26.94 -12.00
C ARG A 395 3.91 27.01 -13.33
N GLU A 396 3.42 28.19 -13.71
CA GLU A 396 3.16 28.44 -15.12
C GLU A 396 4.45 28.05 -15.83
N MET A 397 4.40 27.04 -16.70
CA MET A 397 5.53 26.71 -17.55
C MET A 397 5.74 27.93 -18.44
N THR A 398 6.52 28.90 -17.99
CA THR A 398 7.04 29.94 -18.85
C THR A 398 7.89 29.21 -19.87
N ASN A 399 7.43 29.20 -21.12
CA ASN A 399 8.11 28.66 -22.29
C ASN A 399 9.62 28.87 -22.20
N VAL A 400 10.34 27.80 -21.90
CA VAL A 400 11.77 27.70 -22.13
C VAL A 400 11.94 26.39 -22.89
N GLU A 401 12.59 26.50 -24.05
CA GLU A 401 12.94 25.46 -25.03
C GLU A 401 11.94 25.17 -26.17
N SER A 402 11.67 26.21 -26.97
CA SER A 402 11.78 26.06 -28.43
C SER A 402 13.23 26.30 -28.85
N GLN A 403 14.12 25.34 -28.57
CA GLN A 403 15.39 25.21 -29.27
C GLN A 403 15.49 23.78 -29.78
N MET A 404 14.77 23.50 -30.87
CA MET A 404 15.19 22.44 -31.77
C MET A 404 16.35 22.98 -32.59
N PRO A 405 17.50 22.30 -32.65
CA PRO A 405 18.48 22.57 -33.69
C PRO A 405 17.84 22.21 -35.03
N ASN A 406 17.84 23.15 -35.97
CA ASN A 406 17.72 22.81 -37.38
C ASN A 406 18.98 22.03 -37.76
N GLU A 407 18.82 20.74 -38.07
CA GLU A 407 19.60 20.03 -39.10
C GLU A 407 18.84 18.78 -39.56
#